data_AF-A0AAV8PWD9-F1
#
_entry.id   AF-A0AAV8PWD9-F1
#
_cell.length_a   1.000
_cell.length_b   1.000
_cell.length_c   1.000
_cell.angle_alpha   90.00
_cell.angle_beta   90.00
_cell.angle_gamma   90.00
#
_symmetry.space_group_name_H-M   'P 1'
#
loop_
_entity.id
_entity.type
_entity.pdbx_description
1 polymer ?
#
loop_
_entity_poly.entity_id
_entity_poly.type
_entity_poly.pdbx_seq_one_letter_code
_entity_poly.pdbx_strand_id
1 'polypeptide(L)'
;MGTPKLGRIPSMRERVEDSLSAYRNVLVSLLSRYVSQGKGLLQPHHLIDAVATLGDDARTKLSEGPFSDVLKFAQEAIVLPPFVAVAVRPRPGVWEYVRVNVHELSVEQLSASEYLQFKEELVDERSNDRYVLELDFEPFNASFPRPIHSSSIGNGVQFLNRHLSSIMFHNKDCFEPLLDFLRAHKYKGHVMMLNDRI
;
A
#
# COMPACT_ATOMS: atom_id res chain seq x y z
N MET A 1 0.65 -13.65 -34.18
CA MET A 1 0.85 -12.48 -33.30
C MET A 1 1.10 -13.00 -31.90
N GLY A 2 2.32 -12.83 -31.38
CA GLY A 2 2.68 -13.32 -30.05
C GLY A 2 1.90 -12.53 -29.00
N THR A 3 1.20 -13.23 -28.11
CA THR A 3 0.62 -12.62 -26.92
C THR A 3 1.75 -11.96 -26.12
N PRO A 4 1.64 -10.67 -25.75
CA PRO A 4 2.64 -10.06 -24.89
C PRO A 4 2.64 -10.85 -23.58
N LYS A 5 3.75 -11.54 -23.29
CA LYS A 5 3.98 -12.16 -21.98
C LYS A 5 3.83 -11.03 -20.97
N LEU A 6 2.90 -11.16 -20.02
CA LEU A 6 2.82 -10.22 -18.90
C LEU A 6 4.16 -10.25 -18.19
N GLY A 7 4.99 -9.25 -18.47
CA GLY A 7 6.21 -9.01 -17.71
C GLY A 7 5.83 -8.71 -16.26
N ARG A 8 6.64 -9.18 -15.32
CA ARG A 8 6.54 -8.79 -13.91
C ARG A 8 6.49 -7.27 -13.84
N ILE A 9 5.45 -6.70 -13.22
CA ILE A 9 5.40 -5.26 -12.99
C ILE A 9 6.52 -4.95 -12.00
N PRO A 10 7.50 -4.10 -12.37
CA PRO A 10 8.61 -3.80 -11.47
C PRO A 10 8.09 -3.05 -10.25
N SER A 11 8.61 -3.43 -9.08
CA SER A 11 8.29 -2.78 -7.79
C SER A 11 8.70 -1.30 -7.81
N MET A 12 8.13 -0.49 -6.92
CA MET A 12 8.55 0.90 -6.78
C MET A 12 10.03 1.01 -6.44
N ARG A 13 10.57 0.09 -5.64
CA ARG A 13 12.02 0.01 -5.37
C ARG A 13 12.83 -0.16 -6.66
N GLU A 14 12.52 -1.18 -7.46
CA GLU A 14 13.24 -1.46 -8.72
C GLU A 14 13.17 -0.25 -9.66
N ARG A 15 12.01 0.42 -9.75
CA ARG A 15 11.85 1.64 -10.56
C ARG A 15 12.73 2.79 -10.07
N VAL A 16 12.87 2.96 -8.75
CA VAL A 16 13.75 3.99 -8.18
C VAL A 16 15.23 3.63 -8.42
N GLU A 17 15.62 2.37 -8.25
CA GLU A 17 16.98 1.88 -8.53
C GLU A 17 17.36 2.04 -10.01
N ASP A 18 16.47 1.64 -10.92
CA ASP A 18 16.65 1.80 -12.37
C ASP A 18 16.79 3.28 -12.75
N SER A 19 15.98 4.14 -12.14
CA SER A 19 16.03 5.57 -12.39
C SER A 19 17.31 6.20 -11.85
N LEU A 20 17.77 5.79 -10.65
CA LEU A 20 19.06 6.23 -10.09
C LEU A 20 20.23 5.80 -10.98
N SER A 21 20.15 4.62 -11.59
CA SER A 21 21.16 4.12 -12.51
C SER A 21 21.17 4.89 -13.83
N ALA A 22 19.99 5.22 -14.39
CA ALA A 22 19.85 5.91 -15.67
C ALA A 22 20.07 7.44 -15.58
N TYR A 23 19.61 8.07 -14.49
CA TYR A 23 19.54 9.54 -14.35
C TYR A 23 20.12 10.01 -13.01
N ARG A 24 21.23 9.41 -12.58
CA ARG A 24 21.89 9.65 -11.28
C ARG A 24 21.97 11.12 -10.90
N ASN A 25 22.57 11.97 -11.74
CA ASN A 25 22.82 13.37 -11.41
C ASN A 25 21.52 14.17 -11.20
N VAL A 26 20.48 13.85 -11.98
CA VAL A 26 19.18 14.54 -11.87
C VAL A 26 18.49 14.16 -10.57
N LEU A 27 18.48 12.86 -10.24
CA LEU A 27 17.87 12.37 -9.01
C LEU A 27 18.63 12.81 -7.77
N VAL A 28 19.96 12.76 -7.79
CA VAL A 28 20.80 13.29 -6.71
C VAL A 28 20.48 14.77 -6.48
N SER A 29 20.38 15.57 -7.54
CA SER A 29 20.06 17.00 -7.44
C SER A 29 18.67 17.23 -6.82
N LEU A 30 17.66 16.48 -7.29
CA LEU A 30 16.31 16.55 -6.76
C LEU A 30 16.23 16.13 -5.27
N LEU A 31 16.81 14.98 -4.93
CA LEU A 31 16.79 14.45 -3.57
C LEU A 31 17.62 15.30 -2.60
N SER A 32 18.77 15.81 -3.05
CA SER A 32 19.59 16.75 -2.26
C SER A 32 18.81 18.03 -1.98
N ARG A 33 17.94 18.46 -2.89
CA ARG A 33 17.07 19.63 -2.69
C ARG A 33 15.97 19.37 -1.67
N TYR A 34 15.46 18.15 -1.56
CA TYR A 34 14.56 17.78 -0.47
C TYR A 34 15.32 17.79 0.86
N VAL A 35 16.49 17.15 0.90
CA VAL A 35 17.34 17.12 2.09
C VAL A 35 17.79 18.52 2.54
N SER A 36 18.05 19.45 1.61
CA SER A 36 18.47 20.82 1.93
C SER A 36 17.38 21.66 2.58
N GLN A 37 16.10 21.28 2.42
CA GLN A 37 15.00 21.93 3.13
C GLN A 37 14.95 21.53 4.61
N GLY A 38 15.76 20.56 5.01
CA GLY A 38 15.86 20.06 6.37
C GLY A 38 14.86 18.94 6.66
N LYS A 39 14.78 18.62 7.95
CA LYS A 39 13.87 17.62 8.50
C LYS A 39 12.42 18.07 8.30
N GLY A 40 11.58 17.28 7.63
CA GLY A 40 10.20 17.68 7.33
C GLY A 40 9.33 16.65 6.61
N LEU A 41 8.03 16.91 6.59
CA LEU A 41 7.05 16.20 5.78
C LEU A 41 6.77 16.97 4.50
N LEU A 42 6.92 16.31 3.34
CA LEU A 42 6.62 16.85 2.03
C LEU A 42 5.30 16.27 1.51
N GLN A 43 4.40 17.17 1.12
CA GLN A 43 3.16 16.82 0.45
C GLN A 43 3.38 16.66 -1.07
N PRO A 44 2.45 16.06 -1.82
CA PRO A 44 2.63 15.81 -3.25
C PRO A 44 2.95 17.08 -4.06
N HIS A 45 2.35 18.21 -3.71
CA HIS A 45 2.63 19.47 -4.39
C HIS A 45 4.08 19.93 -4.16
N HIS A 46 4.64 19.78 -2.95
CA HIS A 46 6.06 20.08 -2.69
C HIS A 46 7.01 19.21 -3.55
N LEU A 47 6.64 17.95 -3.80
CA LEU A 47 7.42 17.06 -4.66
C LEU A 47 7.40 17.53 -6.11
N ILE A 48 6.23 17.95 -6.61
CA ILE A 48 6.06 18.46 -7.97
C ILE A 48 6.77 19.81 -8.13
N ASP A 49 6.67 20.70 -7.15
CA ASP A 49 7.30 22.02 -7.17
C ASP A 49 8.82 21.91 -7.26
N ALA A 50 9.43 20.97 -6.52
CA ALA A 50 10.86 20.73 -6.60
C ALA A 50 11.30 20.27 -7.99
N VAL A 51 10.50 19.42 -8.66
CA VAL A 51 10.74 19.00 -10.04
C VAL A 51 10.60 20.18 -11.00
N ALA A 52 9.65 21.09 -10.77
CA ALA A 52 9.45 22.28 -11.60
C ALA A 52 10.65 23.24 -11.58
N THR A 53 11.47 23.21 -10.53
CA THR A 53 12.71 24.00 -10.44
C THR A 53 13.90 23.42 -11.19
N LEU A 54 13.78 22.21 -11.74
CA LEU A 54 14.82 21.60 -12.58
C LEU A 54 14.81 22.20 -13.99
N GLY A 55 15.96 22.15 -14.68
CA GLY A 55 16.06 22.56 -16.09
C GLY A 55 15.20 21.67 -17.01
N ASP A 56 14.83 22.20 -18.18
CA ASP A 56 13.93 21.51 -19.13
C ASP A 56 14.37 20.09 -19.46
N ASP A 57 15.65 19.89 -19.78
CA ASP A 57 16.20 18.58 -20.10
C ASP A 57 16.05 17.56 -18.96
N ALA A 58 16.16 18.02 -17.71
CA ALA A 58 16.02 17.16 -16.53
C ALA A 58 14.54 16.82 -16.26
N ARG A 59 13.64 17.79 -16.47
CA ARG A 59 12.19 17.57 -16.35
C ARG A 59 11.70 16.54 -17.36
N THR A 60 12.10 16.67 -18.63
CA THR A 60 11.72 15.73 -19.69
C THR A 60 12.20 14.30 -19.38
N LYS A 61 13.45 14.15 -18.92
CA LYS A 61 14.01 12.84 -18.53
C LYS A 61 13.25 12.20 -17.36
N LEU A 62 12.87 13.00 -16.36
CA LEU A 62 12.10 12.50 -15.23
C LEU A 62 10.66 12.16 -15.60
N SER A 63 10.03 12.92 -16.50
CA SER A 63 8.66 12.67 -16.96
C SER A 63 8.53 11.45 -17.86
N GLU A 64 9.55 11.15 -18.66
CA GLU A 64 9.56 9.98 -19.56
C GLU A 64 10.13 8.72 -18.88
N GLY A 65 10.82 8.87 -17.75
CA GLY A 65 11.48 7.79 -17.05
C GLY A 65 10.59 7.03 -16.04
N PRO A 66 11.09 5.91 -15.48
CA PRO A 66 10.36 5.10 -14.50
C PRO A 66 10.07 5.82 -13.18
N PHE A 67 10.84 6.87 -12.86
CA PHE A 67 10.63 7.73 -11.69
C PHE A 67 9.39 8.63 -11.79
N SER A 68 8.87 8.87 -12.99
CA SER A 68 7.64 9.65 -13.20
C SER A 68 6.46 9.06 -12.43
N ASP A 69 6.30 7.74 -12.49
CA ASP A 69 5.26 7.01 -11.79
C ASP A 69 5.43 7.14 -10.27
N VAL A 70 6.66 7.07 -9.77
CA VAL A 70 6.94 7.23 -8.33
C VAL A 70 6.49 8.60 -7.85
N LEU A 71 6.86 9.68 -8.57
CA LEU A 71 6.44 11.04 -8.24
C LEU A 71 4.93 11.25 -8.37
N LYS A 72 4.33 10.69 -9.42
CA LYS A 72 2.89 10.84 -9.70
C LYS A 72 2.03 10.12 -8.66
N PHE A 73 2.48 8.97 -8.18
CA PHE A 73 1.75 8.15 -7.21
C PHE A 73 2.19 8.39 -5.76
N ALA A 74 3.24 9.18 -5.54
CA ALA A 74 3.67 9.60 -4.21
C ALA A 74 2.54 10.36 -3.49
N GLN A 75 2.20 9.90 -2.29
CA GLN A 75 1.19 10.53 -1.44
C GLN A 75 1.82 11.48 -0.41
N GLU A 76 3.02 11.15 0.03
CA GLU A 76 3.83 11.96 0.93
C GLU A 76 5.28 11.48 0.88
N ALA A 77 6.20 12.36 1.27
CA ALA A 77 7.58 11.99 1.54
C ALA A 77 8.04 12.58 2.87
N ILE A 78 8.88 11.84 3.58
CA ILE A 78 9.49 12.25 4.84
C ILE A 78 10.96 12.45 4.58
N VAL A 79 11.48 13.59 5.02
CA VAL A 79 12.90 13.92 4.93
C VAL A 79 13.47 13.85 6.33
N LEU A 80 14.37 12.90 6.56
CA LEU A 80 15.23 12.80 7.73
C LEU A 80 16.66 12.73 7.20
N PRO A 81 17.38 13.86 7.06
CA PRO A 81 18.71 13.88 6.45
C PRO A 81 19.62 12.78 7.04
N PRO A 82 20.23 11.91 6.22
CA PRO A 82 20.35 11.98 4.75
C PRO A 82 19.30 11.23 3.93
N PHE A 83 18.26 10.73 4.58
CA PHE A 83 17.26 9.86 3.98
C PHE A 83 16.03 10.62 3.51
N VAL A 84 15.47 10.14 2.40
CA VAL A 84 14.15 10.53 1.91
C VAL A 84 13.31 9.25 1.80
N ALA A 85 12.26 9.15 2.61
CA ALA A 85 11.31 8.05 2.57
C ALA A 85 10.02 8.48 1.88
N VAL A 86 9.55 7.74 0.88
CA VAL A 86 8.39 8.09 0.06
C VAL A 86 7.31 7.02 0.21
N ALA A 87 6.09 7.44 0.52
CA ALA A 87 4.91 6.59 0.46
C ALA A 87 4.27 6.70 -0.91
N VAL A 88 4.26 5.61 -1.66
CA VAL A 88 3.73 5.54 -3.03
C VAL A 88 2.44 4.72 -3.02
N ARG A 89 1.43 5.22 -3.72
CA ARG A 89 0.13 4.55 -3.86
C ARG A 89 -0.20 4.31 -5.33
N PRO A 90 0.37 3.26 -5.97
CA PRO A 90 0.17 3.02 -7.40
C PRO A 90 -1.28 2.75 -7.77
N ARG A 91 -2.06 2.13 -6.86
CA ARG A 91 -3.47 1.79 -7.06
C ARG A 91 -4.24 1.92 -5.74
N PRO A 92 -5.57 2.12 -5.79
CA PRO A 92 -6.40 2.10 -4.59
C PRO A 92 -6.21 0.78 -3.81
N GLY A 93 -5.85 0.90 -2.52
CA GLY A 93 -5.62 -0.23 -1.62
C GLY A 93 -4.23 -0.88 -1.71
N VAL A 94 -3.33 -0.36 -2.56
CA VAL A 94 -1.95 -0.85 -2.69
C VAL A 94 -0.99 0.27 -2.32
N TRP A 95 -0.14 0.01 -1.34
CA TRP A 95 0.89 0.92 -0.85
C TRP A 95 2.26 0.28 -0.96
N GLU A 96 3.25 1.09 -1.32
CA GLU A 96 4.66 0.72 -1.31
C GLU A 96 5.45 1.87 -0.66
N TYR A 97 6.38 1.51 0.20
CA TYR A 97 7.22 2.47 0.93
C TYR A 97 8.67 2.27 0.50
N VAL A 98 9.33 3.36 0.12
CA VAL A 98 10.71 3.30 -0.38
C VAL A 98 11.54 4.36 0.32
N ARG A 99 12.71 3.97 0.82
CA ARG A 99 13.71 4.87 1.40
C ARG A 99 14.89 5.01 0.43
N VAL A 100 15.37 6.23 0.28
CA VAL A 100 16.59 6.53 -0.48
C VAL A 100 17.57 7.25 0.43
N ASN A 101 18.80 6.72 0.52
CA ASN A 101 19.93 7.44 1.12
C ASN A 101 20.56 8.33 0.06
N VAL A 102 20.52 9.65 0.24
CA VAL A 102 21.00 10.59 -0.78
C VAL A 102 22.52 10.59 -0.93
N HIS A 103 23.27 10.24 0.12
CA HIS A 103 24.73 10.19 0.05
C HIS A 103 25.23 8.91 -0.62
N GLU A 104 24.70 7.76 -0.19
CA GLU A 104 25.13 6.44 -0.69
C GLU A 104 24.40 6.04 -1.99
N LEU A 105 23.27 6.69 -2.28
CA LEU A 105 22.36 6.36 -3.39
C LEU A 105 21.85 4.92 -3.35
N SER A 106 21.74 4.39 -2.13
CA SER A 106 21.06 3.13 -1.85
C SER A 106 19.56 3.34 -1.77
N VAL A 107 18.82 2.35 -2.27
CA VAL A 107 17.35 2.31 -2.23
C VAL A 107 16.94 1.08 -1.47
N GLU A 108 16.03 1.27 -0.54
CA GLU A 108 15.50 0.21 0.30
C GLU A 108 13.98 0.23 0.27
N GLN A 109 13.38 -0.94 0.23
CA GLN A 109 11.94 -1.07 0.42
C GLN A 109 11.66 -1.15 1.91
N LEU A 110 10.71 -0.35 2.38
CA LEU A 110 10.26 -0.35 3.76
C LEU A 110 8.93 -1.10 3.90
N SER A 111 8.75 -1.70 5.07
CA SER A 111 7.45 -2.12 5.60
C SER A 111 6.64 -0.90 6.07
N ALA A 112 5.36 -1.11 6.35
CA ALA A 112 4.51 -0.08 6.93
C ALA A 112 5.02 0.38 8.30
N SER A 113 5.41 -0.55 9.18
CA SER A 113 5.95 -0.23 10.51
C SER A 113 7.24 0.59 10.42
N GLU A 114 8.19 0.21 9.56
CA GLU A 114 9.43 0.99 9.36
C GLU A 114 9.17 2.39 8.81
N TYR A 115 8.20 2.55 7.90
CA TYR A 115 7.81 3.87 7.40
C TYR A 115 7.15 4.74 8.48
N LEU A 116 6.29 4.15 9.32
CA LEU A 116 5.65 4.85 10.43
C LEU A 116 6.66 5.25 11.51
N GLN A 117 7.64 4.40 11.81
CA GLN A 117 8.75 4.74 12.70
C GLN A 117 9.51 5.97 12.18
N PHE A 118 9.68 6.08 10.85
CA PHE A 118 10.26 7.27 10.21
C PHE A 118 9.43 8.54 10.44
N LYS A 119 8.09 8.42 10.50
CA LYS A 119 7.20 9.54 10.85
C LYS A 119 7.28 9.91 12.32
N GLU A 120 7.48 8.93 13.20
CA GLU A 120 7.62 9.15 14.63
C GLU A 120 8.91 9.91 14.93
N GLU A 121 10.04 9.48 14.34
CA GLU A 121 11.34 10.15 14.47
C GLU A 121 11.31 11.60 13.94
N LEU A 122 10.40 11.90 13.01
CA LEU A 122 10.16 13.28 12.55
C LEU A 122 9.75 14.21 13.70
N VAL A 123 8.97 13.71 14.65
CA VAL A 123 8.43 14.50 15.77
C VAL A 123 9.26 14.30 17.03
N ASP A 124 9.60 13.05 17.35
CA ASP A 124 10.31 12.69 18.57
C ASP A 124 11.56 11.86 18.25
N GLU A 125 12.73 12.51 18.32
CA GLU A 125 14.04 11.89 18.08
C GLU A 125 14.44 10.87 19.16
N ARG A 126 13.65 10.75 20.24
CA ARG A 126 13.92 9.86 21.39
C ARG A 126 12.97 8.67 21.49
N SER A 127 12.09 8.49 20.50
CA SER A 127 11.14 7.37 20.41
C SER A 127 11.84 6.06 20.01
N ASN A 128 12.72 5.56 20.88
CA ASN A 128 13.40 4.28 20.70
C ASN A 128 13.00 3.29 21.80
N ASP A 129 11.73 3.36 22.25
CA ASP A 129 11.17 2.31 23.08
C ASP A 129 11.03 1.04 22.23
N ARG A 130 11.61 -0.05 22.70
CA ARG A 130 11.57 -1.33 21.99
C ARG A 130 10.17 -1.95 21.99
N TYR A 131 9.27 -1.48 22.85
CA TYR A 131 7.95 -2.07 23.07
C TYR A 131 6.80 -1.09 22.78
N VAL A 132 6.92 -0.28 21.73
CA VAL A 132 5.81 0.52 21.23
C VAL A 132 4.67 -0.39 20.80
N LEU A 133 3.43 -0.04 21.17
CA LEU A 133 2.24 -0.79 20.82
C LEU A 133 1.93 -0.63 19.32
N GLU A 134 2.08 -1.71 18.56
CA GLU A 134 1.61 -1.79 17.18
C GLU A 134 0.22 -2.44 17.11
N LEU A 135 -0.74 -1.73 16.48
CA LEU A 135 -2.09 -2.25 16.25
C LEU A 135 -2.17 -2.96 14.90
N ASP A 136 -1.97 -4.28 14.92
CA ASP A 136 -2.08 -5.12 13.72
C ASP A 136 -3.39 -5.95 13.71
N PHE A 137 -4.26 -5.64 12.74
CA PHE A 137 -5.52 -6.35 12.50
C PHE A 137 -5.43 -7.37 11.36
N GLU A 138 -4.31 -7.46 10.64
CA GLU A 138 -4.16 -8.38 9.52
C GLU A 138 -4.32 -9.87 9.95
N PRO A 139 -3.69 -10.34 11.04
CA PRO A 139 -3.83 -11.72 11.50
C PRO A 139 -5.27 -12.11 11.85
N PHE A 140 -6.04 -11.18 12.42
CA PHE A 140 -7.43 -11.43 12.83
C PHE A 140 -8.40 -11.58 11.66
N ASN A 141 -8.00 -11.12 10.47
CA ASN A 141 -8.80 -11.18 9.25
C ASN A 141 -8.34 -12.27 8.27
N ALA A 142 -7.38 -13.12 8.65
CA ALA A 142 -6.81 -14.14 7.77
C ALA A 142 -7.81 -15.22 7.34
N SER A 143 -8.85 -15.46 8.14
CA SER A 143 -9.94 -16.40 7.82
C SER A 143 -10.92 -15.86 6.77
N PHE A 144 -10.93 -14.55 6.53
CA PHE A 144 -11.80 -13.94 5.54
C PHE A 144 -11.09 -13.81 4.20
N PRO A 145 -11.70 -14.29 3.11
CA PRO A 145 -11.14 -14.07 1.78
C PRO A 145 -11.09 -12.58 1.45
N ARG A 146 -9.98 -12.12 0.87
CA ARG A 146 -9.79 -10.72 0.48
C ARG A 146 -9.91 -10.54 -1.04
N PRO A 147 -10.74 -9.61 -1.54
CA PRO A 147 -10.74 -9.26 -2.95
C PRO A 147 -9.43 -8.55 -3.32
N ILE A 148 -8.76 -9.00 -4.40
CA ILE A 148 -7.47 -8.43 -4.84
C ILE A 148 -7.68 -7.31 -5.88
N HIS A 149 -8.84 -7.27 -6.53
CA HIS A 149 -9.15 -6.26 -7.54
C HIS A 149 -9.74 -5.01 -6.91
N SER A 150 -9.18 -3.85 -7.25
CA SER A 150 -9.68 -2.54 -6.80
C SER A 150 -11.15 -2.30 -7.19
N SER A 151 -11.63 -2.88 -8.28
CA SER A 151 -13.04 -2.83 -8.70
C SER A 151 -14.01 -3.52 -7.74
N SER A 152 -13.50 -4.39 -6.85
CA SER A 152 -14.31 -5.08 -5.84
C SER A 152 -14.46 -4.28 -4.55
N ILE A 153 -13.76 -3.15 -4.41
CA ILE A 153 -13.91 -2.24 -3.26
C ILE A 153 -15.34 -1.71 -3.23
N GLY A 154 -16.00 -1.81 -2.07
CA GLY A 154 -17.40 -1.45 -1.90
C GLY A 154 -18.41 -2.56 -2.22
N ASN A 155 -17.97 -3.69 -2.83
CA ASN A 155 -18.84 -4.80 -3.23
C ASN A 155 -18.67 -6.06 -2.34
N GLY A 156 -18.41 -5.86 -1.05
CA GLY A 156 -18.06 -6.94 -0.10
C GLY A 156 -19.12 -8.03 0.02
N VAL A 157 -20.41 -7.67 0.06
CA VAL A 157 -21.51 -8.65 0.15
C VAL A 157 -21.57 -9.56 -1.08
N GLN A 158 -21.34 -9.03 -2.28
CA GLN A 158 -21.32 -9.86 -3.50
C GLN A 158 -20.16 -10.86 -3.47
N PHE A 159 -18.99 -10.41 -3.01
CA PHE A 159 -17.83 -11.27 -2.86
C PHE A 159 -18.06 -12.36 -1.82
N LEU A 160 -18.61 -11.99 -0.66
CA LEU A 160 -18.96 -12.92 0.41
C LEU A 160 -20.01 -13.94 -0.04
N ASN A 161 -21.06 -13.49 -0.75
CA ASN A 161 -22.08 -14.39 -1.29
C ASN A 161 -21.47 -15.42 -2.24
N ARG A 162 -20.60 -14.99 -3.17
CA ARG A 162 -19.90 -15.91 -4.07
C ARG A 162 -19.03 -16.91 -3.31
N HIS A 163 -18.34 -16.45 -2.26
CA HIS A 163 -17.51 -17.32 -1.42
C HIS A 163 -18.34 -18.34 -0.64
N LEU A 164 -19.42 -17.90 0.03
CA LEU A 164 -20.33 -18.78 0.77
C LEU A 164 -21.00 -19.79 -0.17
N SER A 165 -21.46 -19.36 -1.35
CA SER A 165 -22.04 -20.27 -2.35
C SER A 165 -21.05 -21.34 -2.80
N SER A 166 -19.76 -20.97 -2.97
CA SER A 166 -18.72 -21.94 -3.30
C SER A 166 -18.48 -22.94 -2.16
N ILE A 167 -18.37 -22.47 -0.92
CA ILE A 167 -18.18 -23.35 0.26
C ILE A 167 -19.34 -24.33 0.43
N MET A 168 -20.58 -23.82 0.36
CA MET A 168 -21.79 -24.63 0.52
C MET A 168 -21.91 -25.71 -0.57
N PHE A 169 -21.39 -25.49 -1.77
CA PHE A 169 -21.44 -26.49 -2.84
C PHE A 169 -20.44 -27.64 -2.65
N HIS A 170 -19.35 -27.43 -1.91
CA HIS A 170 -18.27 -28.40 -1.78
C HIS A 170 -18.41 -29.35 -0.59
N ASN A 171 -19.18 -28.99 0.45
CA ASN A 171 -19.29 -29.82 1.65
C ASN A 171 -20.72 -29.81 2.22
N LYS A 172 -21.28 -31.01 2.47
CA LYS A 172 -22.60 -31.17 3.08
C LYS A 172 -22.66 -30.60 4.50
N ASP A 173 -21.56 -30.67 5.25
CA ASP A 173 -21.48 -30.16 6.62
C ASP A 173 -21.59 -28.63 6.68
N CYS A 174 -21.31 -27.94 5.57
CA CYS A 174 -21.44 -26.48 5.48
C CYS A 174 -22.89 -25.98 5.44
N PHE A 175 -23.88 -26.88 5.35
CA PHE A 175 -25.31 -26.52 5.47
C PHE A 175 -25.83 -26.54 6.90
N GLU A 176 -25.11 -27.17 7.84
CA GLU A 176 -25.52 -27.22 9.24
C GLU A 176 -25.69 -25.82 9.86
N PRO A 177 -24.78 -24.84 9.63
CA PRO A 177 -24.99 -23.48 10.10
C PRO A 177 -26.24 -22.79 9.53
N LEU A 178 -26.61 -23.12 8.28
CA LEU A 178 -27.83 -22.57 7.67
C LEU A 178 -29.08 -23.20 8.29
N LEU A 179 -29.06 -24.51 8.53
CA LEU A 179 -30.15 -25.23 9.19
C LEU A 179 -30.37 -24.69 10.61
N ASP A 180 -29.30 -24.54 11.38
CA ASP A 180 -29.34 -24.01 12.74
C ASP A 180 -29.80 -22.55 12.78
N PHE A 181 -29.34 -21.72 11.83
CA PHE A 181 -29.82 -20.35 11.69
C PHE A 181 -31.34 -20.29 11.47
N LEU A 182 -31.87 -21.15 10.61
CA LEU A 182 -33.31 -21.20 10.32
C LEU A 182 -34.13 -21.76 11.49
N ARG A 183 -33.62 -22.76 12.22
CA ARG A 183 -34.26 -23.29 13.45
C ARG A 183 -34.29 -22.26 14.58
N ALA A 184 -33.20 -21.53 14.77
CA ALA A 184 -33.08 -20.51 15.82
C ALA A 184 -33.94 -19.27 15.56
N HIS A 185 -34.44 -19.10 14.33
CA HIS A 185 -35.15 -17.88 13.93
C HIS A 185 -36.55 -17.79 14.56
N LYS A 186 -36.68 -16.92 15.56
CA LYS A 186 -37.93 -16.65 16.29
C LYS A 186 -38.20 -15.15 16.36
N TYR A 187 -39.47 -14.77 16.25
CA TYR A 187 -39.92 -13.39 16.48
C TYR A 187 -40.98 -13.37 17.58
N LYS A 188 -40.74 -12.62 18.67
CA LYS A 188 -41.62 -12.56 19.84
C LYS A 188 -42.01 -13.95 20.38
N GLY A 189 -41.05 -14.87 20.45
CA GLY A 189 -41.27 -16.25 20.92
C GLY A 189 -41.94 -17.19 19.91
N HIS A 190 -42.37 -16.70 18.74
CA HIS A 190 -42.98 -17.52 17.70
C HIS A 190 -41.91 -18.00 16.71
N VAL A 191 -41.93 -19.31 16.41
CA VAL A 191 -41.06 -19.93 15.41
C VAL A 191 -41.44 -19.43 14.02
N MET A 192 -40.44 -19.03 13.23
CA MET A 192 -40.68 -18.42 11.91
C MET A 192 -40.41 -19.39 10.74
N MET A 193 -39.29 -20.10 10.74
CA MET A 193 -38.84 -20.87 9.57
C MET A 193 -38.92 -22.39 9.80
N LEU A 194 -38.01 -22.96 10.61
CA LEU A 194 -37.97 -24.39 10.90
C LEU A 194 -38.25 -24.63 12.39
N ASN A 195 -38.87 -25.76 12.71
CA ASN A 195 -39.12 -26.19 14.08
C ASN A 195 -38.09 -27.27 14.51
N ASP A 196 -38.08 -27.61 15.80
CA ASP A 196 -37.11 -28.55 16.38
C ASP A 196 -37.32 -30.03 15.95
N ARG A 197 -38.25 -30.31 15.03
CA ARG A 197 -38.51 -31.66 14.51
C ARG A 197 -37.70 -32.01 13.27
N ILE A 198 -37.20 -30.99 12.56
CA ILE A 198 -36.24 -31.12 11.46
C ILE A 198 -34.87 -30.94 12.08
#